data_AF-A0A938CV39-F1
#
_entry.id   AF-A0A938CV39-F1
#
_cell.length_a   1.000
_cell.length_b   1.000
_cell.length_c   1.000
_cell.angle_alpha   90.00
_cell.angle_beta   90.00
_cell.angle_gamma   90.00
#
_symmetry.space_group_name_H-M   'P 1'
#
loop_
_entity.id
_entity.type
_entity.pdbx_description
1 polymer ?
#
loop_
_entity_poly.entity_id
_entity_poly.type
_entity_poly.pdbx_seq_one_letter_code
_entity_poly.pdbx_strand_id
1 'polypeptide(L)'
;MMAWSSDKGALPQWRPIHHVRRPPPRRRPPRRRPSPPRRAERVFVRYCARMLDSALSAAGLALPLVLLGALALDAMVGDPPWLWRRLPHPVALVGGLTGWLDGRLNRPQRGARTRFACGLVVALLTVALAWAVGQAIAGALRPFACGWAVELALVAVLLAQRSLFDHVAAVTRPLAGGDLVAARAAVARIVGRDSDRLDGHAVARAAIESTAENFADGVVAPVLWYLVLGLPGLFALKTVNTMDSMIGHRTERHAAFGAAAARLDDAAMFVPARLAALLIVLAALFVPGGRPWAA
;
A
#
# COMPACT_ATOMS: atom_id res chain seq x y z
N MET A 1 83.01 -11.26 30.67
CA MET A 1 83.67 -10.03 31.12
C MET A 1 83.09 -9.69 32.49
N MET A 2 83.94 -9.82 33.53
CA MET A 2 83.88 -9.21 34.88
C MET A 2 82.62 -9.44 35.75
N ALA A 3 82.65 -10.29 36.78
CA ALA A 3 83.29 -10.12 38.12
C ALA A 3 82.52 -9.10 39.00
N TRP A 4 81.79 -9.51 40.05
CA TRP A 4 82.21 -9.91 41.41
C TRP A 4 81.91 -8.77 42.39
N SER A 5 81.07 -9.00 43.40
CA SER A 5 81.29 -8.42 44.73
C SER A 5 80.49 -9.18 45.79
N SER A 6 81.27 -9.80 46.66
CA SER A 6 80.95 -10.21 48.02
C SER A 6 80.36 -9.05 48.81
N ASP A 7 79.37 -9.32 49.67
CA ASP A 7 79.51 -8.87 51.05
C ASP A 7 78.73 -9.74 52.05
N LYS A 8 79.47 -10.18 53.07
CA LYS A 8 78.99 -10.85 54.27
C LYS A 8 78.84 -9.80 55.37
N GLY A 9 77.78 -9.93 56.18
CA GLY A 9 77.84 -9.55 57.58
C GLY A 9 76.90 -8.43 58.01
N ALA A 10 75.72 -8.81 58.51
CA ALA A 10 75.13 -8.28 59.75
C ALA A 10 73.88 -9.09 60.13
N LEU A 11 73.97 -9.85 61.22
CA LEU A 11 72.85 -10.19 62.10
C LEU A 11 73.00 -9.29 63.35
N PRO A 12 72.01 -9.15 64.26
CA PRO A 12 70.59 -9.49 64.22
C PRO A 12 69.70 -8.32 64.70
N GLN A 13 68.38 -8.41 64.55
CA GLN A 13 67.48 -7.92 65.60
C GLN A 13 66.11 -8.61 65.51
N TRP A 14 65.87 -9.45 66.51
CA TRP A 14 64.62 -10.16 66.78
C TRP A 14 63.47 -9.17 66.99
N ARG A 15 62.38 -9.31 66.23
CA ARG A 15 61.09 -8.67 66.53
C ARG A 15 60.04 -9.74 66.86
N PRO A 16 59.19 -9.54 67.89
CA PRO A 16 58.23 -10.56 68.31
C PRO A 16 57.17 -10.83 67.24
N ILE A 17 56.78 -12.10 67.15
CA ILE A 17 55.73 -12.62 66.27
C ILE A 17 54.38 -12.02 66.71
N HIS A 18 53.84 -11.08 65.94
CA HIS A 18 52.43 -10.71 66.07
C HIS A 18 51.56 -11.82 65.46
N HIS A 19 50.67 -12.36 66.29
CA HIS A 19 49.62 -13.29 65.88
C HIS A 19 48.84 -12.77 64.66
N VAL A 20 49.06 -13.39 63.50
CA VAL A 20 48.24 -13.18 62.31
C VAL A 20 46.86 -13.78 62.59
N ARG A 21 45.88 -12.91 62.87
CA ARG A 21 44.46 -13.29 62.93
C ARG A 21 44.03 -13.80 61.56
N ARG A 22 43.48 -15.02 61.49
CA ARG A 22 42.88 -15.58 60.28
C ARG A 22 41.74 -14.68 59.80
N PRO A 23 41.64 -14.37 58.49
CA PRO A 23 40.50 -13.61 57.97
C PRO A 23 39.21 -14.45 58.07
N PRO A 24 38.05 -13.82 58.30
CA PRO A 24 36.77 -14.53 58.37
C PRO A 24 36.39 -15.14 57.02
N PRO A 25 35.53 -16.19 56.99
CA PRO A 25 35.15 -16.85 55.76
C PRO A 25 34.45 -15.87 54.80
N ARG A 26 34.92 -15.84 53.54
CA ARG A 26 34.32 -15.03 52.47
C ARG A 26 32.84 -15.43 52.29
N ARG A 27 31.92 -14.50 52.56
CA ARG A 27 30.49 -14.65 52.24
C ARG A 27 30.35 -14.81 50.73
N ARG A 28 29.74 -15.92 50.28
CA ARG A 28 29.39 -16.12 48.86
C ARG A 28 28.43 -15.00 48.43
N PRO A 29 28.60 -14.39 47.24
CA PRO A 29 27.66 -13.39 46.75
C PRO A 29 26.27 -14.01 46.57
N PRO A 30 25.19 -13.24 46.76
CA PRO A 30 23.83 -13.73 46.56
C PRO A 30 23.66 -14.21 45.11
N ARG A 31 23.10 -15.42 44.94
CA ARG A 31 22.74 -15.96 43.62
C ARG A 31 21.83 -14.95 42.91
N ARG A 32 22.30 -14.37 41.80
CA ARG A 32 21.45 -13.54 40.92
C ARG A 32 20.25 -14.40 40.51
N ARG A 33 19.03 -13.92 40.79
CA ARG A 33 17.80 -14.56 40.30
C ARG A 33 17.89 -14.64 38.76
N PRO A 34 17.55 -15.77 38.14
CA PRO A 34 17.54 -15.86 36.69
C PRO A 34 16.55 -14.83 36.14
N SER A 35 16.98 -14.06 35.14
CA SER A 35 16.08 -13.19 34.35
C SER A 35 14.93 -14.05 33.83
N PRO A 36 13.68 -13.56 33.82
CA PRO A 36 12.55 -14.34 33.31
C PRO A 36 12.87 -14.81 31.89
N PRO A 37 12.50 -16.05 31.52
CA PRO A 37 12.86 -16.59 30.22
C PRO A 37 12.19 -15.73 29.14
N ARG A 38 12.98 -15.15 28.22
CA ARG A 38 12.54 -14.43 26.99
C ARG A 38 11.53 -15.21 26.13
N ARG A 39 11.27 -16.48 26.46
CA ARG A 39 10.26 -17.35 25.86
C ARG A 39 8.85 -17.05 26.39
N ALA A 40 8.70 -16.75 27.68
CA ALA A 40 7.39 -16.42 28.29
C ALA A 40 6.87 -15.07 27.76
N GLU A 41 7.74 -14.08 27.61
CA GLU A 41 7.42 -12.77 27.03
C GLU A 41 6.96 -12.89 25.57
N ARG A 42 7.63 -13.72 24.76
CA ARG A 42 7.24 -14.01 23.37
C ARG A 42 5.91 -14.76 23.25
N VAL A 43 5.63 -15.68 24.18
CA VAL A 43 4.34 -16.39 24.24
C VAL A 43 3.23 -15.45 24.68
N PHE A 44 3.48 -14.61 25.67
CA PHE A 44 2.52 -13.62 26.15
C PHE A 44 2.17 -12.57 25.09
N VAL A 45 3.15 -12.00 24.39
CA VAL A 45 2.91 -11.06 23.29
C VAL A 45 2.10 -11.73 22.17
N ARG A 46 2.42 -12.99 21.81
CA ARG A 46 1.63 -13.76 20.82
C ARG A 46 0.21 -14.03 21.29
N TYR A 47 0.03 -14.32 22.58
CA TYR A 47 -1.27 -14.57 23.18
C TYR A 47 -2.12 -13.30 23.20
N CYS A 48 -1.58 -12.17 23.67
CA CYS A 48 -2.24 -10.88 23.66
C CYS A 48 -2.57 -10.43 22.24
N ALA A 49 -1.65 -10.58 21.28
CA ALA A 49 -1.90 -10.27 19.88
C ALA A 49 -3.08 -11.10 19.33
N ARG A 50 -3.09 -12.43 19.54
CA ARG A 50 -4.20 -13.30 19.10
C ARG A 50 -5.51 -13.01 19.81
N MET A 51 -5.47 -12.65 21.09
CA MET A 51 -6.66 -12.29 21.87
C MET A 51 -7.26 -10.97 21.37
N LEU A 52 -6.43 -9.96 21.11
CA LEU A 52 -6.86 -8.70 20.49
C LEU A 52 -7.42 -8.93 19.10
N ASP A 53 -6.75 -9.73 18.27
CA ASP A 53 -7.19 -10.07 16.91
C ASP A 53 -8.53 -10.79 16.91
N SER A 54 -8.73 -11.70 17.88
CA SER A 54 -9.99 -12.43 18.06
C SER A 54 -11.12 -11.52 18.57
N ALA A 55 -10.83 -10.61 19.50
CA ALA A 55 -11.80 -9.65 20.02
C ALA A 55 -12.21 -8.60 18.97
N LEU A 56 -11.25 -8.07 18.21
CA LEU A 56 -11.49 -7.13 17.12
C LEU A 56 -12.23 -7.77 15.95
N SER A 57 -11.92 -9.03 15.63
CA SER A 57 -12.66 -9.80 14.62
C SER A 57 -14.09 -10.10 15.07
N ALA A 58 -14.29 -10.49 16.33
CA ALA A 58 -15.62 -10.71 16.90
C ALA A 58 -16.48 -9.44 16.93
N ALA A 59 -15.85 -8.27 17.12
CA ALA A 59 -16.51 -6.97 17.06
C ALA A 59 -16.70 -6.43 15.63
N GLY A 60 -16.18 -7.11 14.59
CA GLY A 60 -16.22 -6.63 13.20
C GLY A 60 -15.32 -5.42 12.92
N LEU A 61 -14.42 -5.06 13.83
CA LEU A 61 -13.59 -3.85 13.77
C LEU A 61 -12.22 -4.06 13.13
N ALA A 62 -11.77 -5.31 12.97
CA ALA A 62 -10.45 -5.62 12.43
C ALA A 62 -10.24 -5.03 11.01
N LEU A 63 -11.21 -5.23 10.12
CA LEU A 63 -11.13 -4.78 8.73
C LEU A 63 -11.14 -3.24 8.60
N PRO A 64 -12.05 -2.49 9.26
CA PRO A 64 -11.97 -1.03 9.31
C PRO A 64 -10.65 -0.48 9.87
N LEU A 65 -10.08 -1.10 10.92
CA LEU A 65 -8.82 -0.63 11.50
C LEU A 65 -7.63 -0.83 10.56
N VAL A 66 -7.58 -1.97 9.87
CA VAL A 66 -6.58 -2.23 8.82
C VAL A 66 -6.72 -1.20 7.71
N LEU A 67 -7.94 -0.92 7.26
CA LEU A 67 -8.20 0.08 6.24
C LEU A 67 -7.76 1.50 6.67
N LEU A 68 -8.11 1.93 7.88
CA LEU A 68 -7.70 3.23 8.40
C LEU A 68 -6.18 3.35 8.47
N GLY A 69 -5.50 2.28 8.90
CA GLY A 69 -4.04 2.21 8.90
C GLY A 69 -3.46 2.26 7.48
N ALA A 70 -4.09 1.60 6.51
CA ALA A 70 -3.68 1.62 5.11
C ALA A 70 -3.85 3.00 4.47
N LEU A 71 -4.97 3.68 4.76
CA LEU A 71 -5.21 5.07 4.36
C LEU A 71 -4.16 6.00 5.00
N ALA A 72 -3.84 5.84 6.27
CA ALA A 72 -2.77 6.64 6.89
C ALA A 72 -1.41 6.37 6.21
N LEU A 73 -1.10 5.10 5.96
CA LEU A 73 0.16 4.71 5.34
C LEU A 73 0.32 5.25 3.91
N ASP A 74 -0.70 5.11 3.06
CA ASP A 74 -0.68 5.64 1.70
C ASP A 74 -0.58 7.18 1.72
N ALA A 75 -1.33 7.88 2.58
CA ALA A 75 -1.22 9.33 2.70
C ALA A 75 0.19 9.82 3.07
N MET A 76 0.90 9.06 3.91
CA MET A 76 2.26 9.37 4.38
C MET A 76 3.35 9.00 3.36
N VAL A 77 3.24 7.83 2.72
CA VAL A 77 4.31 7.22 1.92
C VAL A 77 4.03 7.33 0.42
N GLY A 78 2.78 7.15 0.01
CA GLY A 78 2.36 7.08 -1.39
C GLY A 78 3.02 5.95 -2.17
N ASP A 79 3.37 6.25 -3.42
CA ASP A 79 4.02 5.34 -4.36
C ASP A 79 5.53 5.60 -4.46
N PRO A 80 6.38 4.98 -3.60
CA PRO A 80 7.80 5.25 -3.59
C PRO A 80 8.48 4.78 -4.89
N PRO A 81 9.07 5.68 -5.70
CA PRO A 81 9.64 5.30 -6.99
C PRO A 81 10.78 4.29 -6.89
N TRP A 82 11.53 4.28 -5.77
CA TRP A 82 12.61 3.33 -5.55
C TRP A 82 12.13 1.88 -5.42
N LEU A 83 10.91 1.68 -4.93
CA LEU A 83 10.31 0.35 -4.77
C LEU A 83 9.87 -0.18 -6.13
N TRP A 84 9.12 0.64 -6.88
CA TRP A 84 8.55 0.26 -8.18
C TRP A 84 9.58 0.13 -9.31
N ARG A 85 10.78 0.69 -9.13
CA ARG A 85 11.94 0.41 -10.00
C ARG A 85 12.55 -0.97 -9.77
N ARG A 86 12.32 -1.60 -8.61
CA ARG A 86 12.90 -2.91 -8.24
C ARG A 86 11.89 -4.04 -8.32
N LEU A 87 10.63 -3.74 -8.03
CA LEU A 87 9.54 -4.70 -8.02
C LEU A 87 8.38 -4.18 -8.89
N PRO A 88 7.82 -5.01 -9.78
CA PRO A 88 6.67 -4.59 -10.56
C PRO A 88 5.46 -4.37 -9.64
N HIS A 89 4.81 -3.22 -9.79
CA HIS A 89 3.57 -2.91 -9.08
C HIS A 89 2.49 -3.95 -9.40
N PRO A 90 1.63 -4.38 -8.44
CA PRO A 90 0.57 -5.36 -8.72
C PRO A 90 -0.32 -5.00 -9.93
N VAL A 91 -0.70 -3.73 -10.04
CA VAL A 91 -1.46 -3.21 -11.20
C VAL A 91 -0.66 -3.36 -12.51
N ALA A 92 0.66 -3.16 -12.49
CA ALA A 92 1.50 -3.35 -13.68
C ALA A 92 1.61 -4.83 -14.09
N LEU A 93 1.58 -5.76 -13.13
CA LEU A 93 1.51 -7.20 -13.43
C LEU A 93 0.20 -7.57 -14.11
N VAL A 94 -0.93 -7.08 -13.59
CA VAL A 94 -2.24 -7.25 -14.24
C VAL A 94 -2.21 -6.64 -15.64
N GLY A 95 -1.68 -5.43 -15.78
CA GLY A 95 -1.61 -4.78 -17.08
C GLY A 95 -0.75 -5.52 -18.10
N GLY A 96 0.39 -6.08 -17.66
CA GLY A 96 1.21 -6.95 -18.49
C GLY A 96 0.47 -8.19 -18.97
N LEU A 97 -0.29 -8.84 -18.08
CA LEU A 97 -1.14 -9.99 -18.43
C LEU A 97 -2.25 -9.59 -19.42
N THR A 98 -2.97 -8.50 -19.15
CA THR A 98 -4.04 -7.99 -20.02
C THR A 98 -3.51 -7.63 -21.41
N GLY A 99 -2.38 -6.93 -21.49
CA GLY A 99 -1.74 -6.58 -22.76
C GLY A 99 -1.28 -7.81 -23.55
N TRP A 100 -0.72 -8.81 -22.86
CA TRP A 100 -0.36 -10.09 -23.49
C TRP A 100 -1.59 -10.84 -24.03
N LEU A 101 -2.67 -10.92 -23.25
CA LEU A 101 -3.93 -11.55 -23.66
C LEU A 101 -4.60 -10.81 -24.83
N ASP A 102 -4.62 -9.47 -24.81
CA ASP A 102 -5.09 -8.64 -25.92
C ASP A 102 -4.30 -8.97 -27.19
N GLY A 103 -2.98 -8.88 -27.16
CA GLY A 103 -2.14 -9.17 -28.34
C GLY A 103 -2.28 -10.61 -28.87
N ARG A 104 -2.58 -11.58 -27.99
CA ARG A 104 -2.75 -12.98 -28.38
C ARG A 104 -4.14 -13.30 -28.93
N LEU A 105 -5.19 -12.76 -28.33
CA LEU A 105 -6.58 -13.19 -28.56
C LEU A 105 -7.42 -12.18 -29.34
N ASN A 106 -7.09 -10.90 -29.31
CA ASN A 106 -7.78 -9.85 -30.06
C ASN A 106 -7.21 -9.73 -31.49
N ARG A 107 -7.56 -10.69 -32.35
CA ARG A 107 -7.08 -10.74 -33.74
C ARG A 107 -8.03 -9.97 -34.66
N PRO A 108 -7.55 -8.99 -35.46
CA PRO A 108 -8.42 -8.17 -36.31
C PRO A 108 -9.12 -8.98 -37.41
N GLN A 109 -8.58 -10.14 -37.79
CA GLN A 109 -9.17 -11.06 -38.76
C GLN A 109 -10.43 -11.78 -38.23
N ARG A 110 -10.67 -11.75 -36.92
CA ARG A 110 -11.84 -12.40 -36.29
C ARG A 110 -13.03 -11.45 -36.30
N GLY A 111 -14.23 -12.00 -36.54
CA GLY A 111 -15.47 -11.25 -36.42
C GLY A 111 -15.71 -10.69 -35.02
N ALA A 112 -16.50 -9.62 -34.93
CA ALA A 112 -16.76 -8.90 -33.68
C ALA A 112 -17.32 -9.80 -32.56
N ARG A 113 -18.21 -10.76 -32.88
CA ARG A 113 -18.76 -11.71 -31.91
C ARG A 113 -17.69 -12.59 -31.26
N THR A 114 -16.74 -13.10 -32.06
CA THR A 114 -15.64 -13.92 -31.56
C THR A 114 -14.69 -13.08 -30.71
N ARG A 115 -14.38 -11.84 -31.13
CA ARG A 115 -13.55 -10.92 -30.35
C ARG A 115 -14.21 -10.60 -29.01
N PHE A 116 -15.51 -10.33 -28.99
CA PHE A 116 -16.28 -10.14 -27.76
C PHE A 116 -16.24 -11.37 -26.85
N ALA A 117 -16.49 -12.57 -27.38
CA ALA A 117 -16.44 -13.81 -26.59
C ALA A 117 -15.04 -14.05 -25.99
N CYS A 118 -13.97 -13.84 -26.76
CA CYS A 118 -12.60 -13.92 -26.24
C CYS A 118 -12.35 -12.88 -25.14
N GLY A 119 -12.79 -11.64 -25.35
CA GLY A 119 -12.66 -10.56 -24.37
C GLY A 119 -13.41 -10.83 -23.07
N LEU A 120 -14.63 -11.39 -23.16
CA LEU A 120 -15.41 -11.81 -22.00
C LEU A 120 -14.70 -12.92 -21.21
N VAL A 121 -14.18 -13.94 -21.90
CA VAL A 121 -13.40 -15.01 -21.26
C VAL A 121 -12.15 -14.44 -20.58
N VAL A 122 -11.43 -13.54 -21.24
CA VAL A 122 -10.26 -12.86 -20.65
C VAL A 122 -10.65 -12.09 -19.39
N ALA A 123 -11.73 -11.30 -19.45
CA ALA A 123 -12.17 -10.51 -18.32
C ALA A 123 -12.55 -11.40 -17.12
N LEU A 124 -13.37 -12.43 -17.34
CA LEU A 124 -13.82 -13.34 -16.29
C LEU A 124 -12.66 -14.13 -15.68
N LEU A 125 -11.76 -14.68 -16.50
CA LEU A 125 -10.63 -15.47 -16.00
C LEU A 125 -9.62 -14.60 -15.25
N THR A 126 -9.36 -13.39 -15.71
CA THR A 126 -8.39 -12.49 -15.06
C THR A 126 -8.93 -12.01 -13.71
N VAL A 127 -10.23 -11.66 -13.63
CA VAL A 127 -10.89 -11.33 -12.37
C VAL A 127 -10.97 -12.53 -11.43
N ALA A 128 -11.32 -13.71 -11.92
CA ALA A 128 -11.37 -14.93 -11.10
C ALA A 128 -9.97 -15.29 -10.55
N LEU A 129 -8.93 -15.13 -11.36
CA LEU A 129 -7.55 -15.31 -10.91
C LEU A 129 -7.17 -14.31 -9.82
N ALA A 130 -7.47 -13.01 -10.02
CA ALA A 130 -7.19 -11.98 -9.03
C ALA A 130 -7.94 -12.22 -7.71
N TRP A 131 -9.21 -12.63 -7.79
CA TRP A 131 -10.00 -13.04 -6.64
C TRP A 131 -9.37 -14.23 -5.91
N ALA A 132 -8.98 -15.28 -6.64
CA ALA A 132 -8.35 -16.46 -6.06
C ALA A 132 -7.01 -16.12 -5.39
N VAL A 133 -6.21 -15.24 -5.99
CA VAL A 133 -4.97 -14.73 -5.40
C VAL A 133 -5.27 -13.95 -4.11
N GLY A 134 -6.24 -13.04 -4.12
CA GLY A 134 -6.65 -12.30 -2.93
C GLY A 134 -7.13 -13.21 -1.80
N GLN A 135 -7.90 -14.26 -2.13
CA GLN A 135 -8.34 -15.28 -1.18
C GLN A 135 -7.17 -16.09 -0.62
N ALA A 136 -6.24 -16.51 -1.48
CA ALA A 136 -5.07 -17.26 -1.07
C ALA A 136 -4.16 -16.43 -0.13
N ILE A 137 -3.94 -15.15 -0.44
CA ILE A 137 -3.17 -14.23 0.40
C ILE A 137 -3.89 -14.03 1.74
N ALA A 138 -5.18 -13.68 1.74
CA ALA A 138 -5.94 -13.50 2.97
C ALA A 138 -5.90 -14.77 3.84
N GLY A 139 -6.12 -15.94 3.25
CA GLY A 139 -6.02 -17.24 3.93
C GLY A 139 -4.63 -17.52 4.48
N ALA A 140 -3.58 -17.19 3.73
CA ALA A 140 -2.20 -17.37 4.15
C ALA A 140 -1.79 -16.42 5.27
N LEU A 141 -2.35 -15.20 5.34
CA LEU A 141 -2.00 -14.21 6.36
C LEU A 141 -2.68 -14.49 7.73
N ARG A 142 -3.90 -15.06 7.73
CA ARG A 142 -4.68 -15.34 8.95
C ARG A 142 -3.92 -16.08 10.08
N PRO A 143 -3.07 -17.10 9.84
CA PRO A 143 -2.37 -17.81 10.91
C PRO A 143 -1.22 -17.00 11.54
N PHE A 144 -0.73 -15.96 10.86
CA PHE A 144 0.41 -15.17 11.31
C PHE A 144 -0.03 -14.02 12.21
N ALA A 145 0.60 -13.89 13.37
CA ALA A 145 0.27 -12.84 14.37
C ALA A 145 0.46 -11.39 13.85
N CYS A 146 1.19 -11.21 12.75
CA CYS A 146 1.40 -9.92 12.09
C CYS A 146 0.81 -9.90 10.67
N GLY A 147 -0.09 -10.83 10.34
CA GLY A 147 -0.74 -10.90 9.02
C GLY A 147 -1.47 -9.62 8.66
N TRP A 148 -2.13 -8.99 9.64
CA TRP A 148 -2.81 -7.70 9.50
C TRP A 148 -1.88 -6.57 9.01
N ALA A 149 -0.60 -6.58 9.39
CA ALA A 149 0.35 -5.54 8.99
C ALA A 149 0.77 -5.68 7.52
N VAL A 150 0.88 -6.94 7.05
CA VAL A 150 1.13 -7.24 5.63
C VAL A 150 -0.09 -6.91 4.80
N GLU A 151 -1.28 -7.28 5.28
CA GLU A 151 -2.56 -6.93 4.64
C GLU A 151 -2.72 -5.41 4.53
N LEU A 152 -2.47 -4.66 5.61
CA LEU A 152 -2.46 -3.20 5.62
C LEU A 152 -1.53 -2.64 4.53
N ALA A 153 -0.30 -3.14 4.45
CA ALA A 153 0.66 -2.68 3.43
C ALA A 153 0.17 -3.00 2.01
N LEU A 154 -0.44 -4.16 1.78
CA LEU A 154 -1.02 -4.52 0.48
C LEU A 154 -2.21 -3.61 0.12
N VAL A 155 -3.08 -3.33 1.07
CA VAL A 155 -4.21 -2.41 0.88
C VAL A 155 -3.69 -1.00 0.57
N ALA A 156 -2.67 -0.53 1.29
CA ALA A 156 -2.06 0.78 1.07
C ALA A 156 -1.47 0.91 -0.34
N VAL A 157 -0.77 -0.12 -0.84
CA VAL A 157 -0.23 -0.17 -2.21
C VAL A 157 -1.34 -0.12 -3.28
N LEU A 158 -2.54 -0.61 -2.97
CA LEU A 158 -3.67 -0.61 -3.90
C LEU A 158 -4.57 0.62 -3.72
N LEU A 159 -4.25 1.52 -2.78
CA LEU A 159 -4.83 2.85 -2.69
C LEU A 159 -3.95 3.85 -3.45
N ALA A 160 -4.54 4.93 -3.95
CA ALA A 160 -3.82 5.92 -4.75
C ALA A 160 -4.08 7.36 -4.32
N GLN A 161 -4.47 7.62 -3.06
CA GLN A 161 -4.84 8.99 -2.63
C GLN A 161 -3.63 9.94 -2.66
N ARG A 162 -2.45 9.48 -2.25
CA ARG A 162 -1.27 10.33 -2.20
C ARG A 162 -0.74 10.63 -3.59
N SER A 163 -0.66 9.59 -4.43
CA SER A 163 -0.29 9.72 -5.83
C SER A 163 -1.25 10.66 -6.57
N LEU A 164 -2.57 10.53 -6.34
CA LEU A 164 -3.58 11.44 -6.88
C LEU A 164 -3.32 12.90 -6.46
N PHE A 165 -3.11 13.13 -5.16
CA PHE A 165 -2.81 14.47 -4.66
C PHE A 165 -1.56 15.06 -5.33
N ASP A 166 -0.47 14.29 -5.40
CA ASP A 166 0.80 14.76 -5.94
C ASP A 166 0.69 15.12 -7.44
N HIS A 167 -0.06 14.34 -8.22
CA HIS A 167 -0.30 14.64 -9.64
C HIS A 167 -1.15 15.91 -9.83
N VAL A 168 -2.22 16.07 -9.06
CA VAL A 168 -3.10 17.26 -9.15
C VAL A 168 -2.35 18.50 -8.66
N ALA A 169 -1.59 18.40 -7.57
CA ALA A 169 -0.74 19.46 -7.06
C ALA A 169 0.32 19.91 -8.09
N ALA A 170 0.83 18.99 -8.91
CA ALA A 170 1.76 19.32 -9.99
C ALA A 170 1.11 20.13 -11.12
N VAL A 171 -0.22 20.09 -11.28
CA VAL A 171 -0.96 20.95 -12.22
C VAL A 171 -1.32 22.29 -11.58
N THR A 172 -1.81 22.28 -10.33
CA THR A 172 -2.35 23.48 -9.69
C THR A 172 -1.27 24.52 -9.35
N ARG A 173 -0.07 24.09 -8.94
CA ARG A 173 1.04 24.99 -8.61
C ARG A 173 1.49 25.88 -9.78
N PRO A 174 1.87 25.34 -10.97
CA PRO A 174 2.24 26.18 -12.11
C PRO A 174 1.06 26.99 -12.65
N LEU A 175 -0.16 26.42 -12.63
CA LEU A 175 -1.35 27.12 -13.10
C LEU A 175 -1.65 28.37 -12.25
N ALA A 176 -1.55 28.26 -10.92
CA ALA A 176 -1.71 29.39 -10.01
C ALA A 176 -0.60 30.45 -10.18
N GLY A 177 0.59 30.03 -10.63
CA GLY A 177 1.72 30.91 -10.95
C GLY A 177 1.67 31.53 -12.35
N GLY A 178 0.65 31.23 -13.17
CA GLY A 178 0.54 31.71 -14.55
C GLY A 178 1.43 30.97 -15.56
N ASP A 179 2.12 29.90 -15.16
CA ASP A 179 2.94 29.07 -16.06
C ASP A 179 2.07 28.01 -16.74
N LEU A 180 1.44 28.43 -17.84
CA LEU A 180 0.54 27.57 -18.61
C LEU A 180 1.29 26.42 -19.30
N VAL A 181 2.55 26.60 -19.68
CA VAL A 181 3.34 25.57 -20.36
C VAL A 181 3.62 24.42 -19.38
N ALA A 182 4.07 24.71 -18.18
CA ALA A 182 4.28 23.70 -17.16
C ALA A 182 2.96 23.05 -16.71
N ALA A 183 1.87 23.82 -16.61
CA ALA A 183 0.55 23.29 -16.26
C ALA A 183 0.01 22.32 -17.34
N ARG A 184 0.18 22.63 -18.63
CA ARG A 184 -0.16 21.72 -19.74
C ARG A 184 0.67 20.43 -19.68
N ALA A 185 1.98 20.55 -19.53
CA ALA A 185 2.85 19.38 -19.41
C ALA A 185 2.48 18.50 -18.20
N ALA A 186 2.09 19.11 -17.08
CA ALA A 186 1.64 18.39 -15.91
C ALA A 186 0.29 17.69 -16.13
N VAL A 187 -0.70 18.39 -16.71
CA VAL A 187 -2.06 17.84 -16.91
C VAL A 187 -2.06 16.71 -17.95
N ALA A 188 -1.18 16.77 -18.95
CA ALA A 188 -0.95 15.71 -19.94
C ALA A 188 -0.67 14.34 -19.32
N ARG A 189 -0.15 14.31 -18.08
CA ARG A 189 0.17 13.05 -17.36
C ARG A 189 -1.05 12.41 -16.70
N ILE A 190 -2.17 13.13 -16.58
CA ILE A 190 -3.39 12.64 -15.92
C ILE A 190 -4.63 12.67 -16.82
N VAL A 191 -4.49 13.10 -18.08
CA VAL A 191 -5.56 13.10 -19.08
C VAL A 191 -5.15 12.28 -20.28
N GLY A 192 -6.11 11.60 -20.91
CA GLY A 192 -5.90 10.85 -22.16
C GLY A 192 -6.02 11.67 -23.45
N ARG A 193 -6.18 13.00 -23.36
CA ARG A 193 -6.43 13.91 -24.50
C ARG A 193 -5.24 14.83 -24.76
N ASP A 194 -5.13 15.33 -26.00
CA ASP A 194 -4.17 16.38 -26.35
C ASP A 194 -4.39 17.60 -25.44
N SER A 195 -3.30 18.02 -24.79
CA SER A 195 -3.28 19.10 -23.80
C SER A 195 -2.59 20.37 -24.31
N ASP A 196 -1.94 20.31 -25.47
CA ASP A 196 -1.06 21.38 -25.97
C ASP A 196 -1.84 22.66 -26.31
N ARG A 197 -3.13 22.52 -26.57
CA ARG A 197 -4.04 23.61 -26.98
C ARG A 197 -4.97 24.10 -25.86
N LEU A 198 -4.87 23.56 -24.65
CA LEU A 198 -5.77 23.91 -23.54
C LEU A 198 -5.39 25.28 -22.95
N ASP A 199 -6.35 26.20 -22.84
CA ASP A 199 -6.14 27.42 -22.05
C ASP A 199 -6.14 27.11 -20.53
N GLY A 200 -5.89 28.13 -19.69
CA GLY A 200 -5.83 27.94 -18.24
C GLY A 200 -7.11 27.37 -17.63
N HIS A 201 -8.28 27.76 -18.15
CA HIS A 201 -9.56 27.25 -17.69
C HIS A 201 -9.77 25.78 -18.11
N ALA A 202 -9.39 25.43 -19.32
CA ALA A 202 -9.48 24.07 -19.83
C ALA A 202 -8.49 23.13 -19.12
N VAL A 203 -7.29 23.62 -18.75
CA VAL A 203 -6.36 22.88 -17.88
C VAL A 203 -6.96 22.66 -16.49
N ALA A 204 -7.52 23.70 -15.87
CA ALA A 204 -8.18 23.57 -14.56
C ALA A 204 -9.32 22.55 -14.60
N ARG A 205 -10.19 22.67 -15.61
CA ARG A 205 -11.32 21.77 -15.84
C ARG A 205 -10.84 20.33 -16.02
N ALA A 206 -9.84 20.10 -16.86
CA ALA A 206 -9.28 18.78 -17.09
C ALA A 206 -8.71 18.19 -15.80
N ALA A 207 -8.00 18.98 -15.00
CA ALA A 207 -7.50 18.54 -13.70
C ALA A 207 -8.63 18.18 -12.74
N ILE A 208 -9.70 18.98 -12.66
CA ILE A 208 -10.86 18.71 -11.79
C ILE A 208 -11.59 17.44 -12.23
N GLU A 209 -11.86 17.28 -13.53
CA GLU A 209 -12.49 16.09 -14.12
C GLU A 209 -11.67 14.84 -13.78
N SER A 210 -10.36 14.86 -14.09
CA SER A 210 -9.46 13.75 -13.77
C SER A 210 -9.33 13.49 -12.26
N THR A 211 -9.39 14.53 -11.43
CA THR A 211 -9.33 14.36 -9.97
C THR A 211 -10.56 13.63 -9.46
N ALA A 212 -11.74 14.02 -9.92
CA ALA A 212 -13.00 13.43 -9.48
C ALA A 212 -13.12 11.96 -9.92
N GLU A 213 -12.75 11.67 -11.16
CA GLU A 213 -12.72 10.31 -11.72
C GLU A 213 -11.72 9.42 -10.95
N ASN A 214 -10.46 9.85 -10.84
CA ASN A 214 -9.45 9.07 -10.13
C ASN A 214 -9.70 8.98 -8.61
N PHE A 215 -10.45 9.90 -8.02
CA PHE A 215 -10.87 9.77 -6.63
C PHE A 215 -11.88 8.62 -6.46
N ALA A 216 -12.81 8.46 -7.40
CA ALA A 216 -13.73 7.33 -7.42
C ALA A 216 -12.97 6.00 -7.56
N ASP A 217 -12.10 5.88 -8.56
CA ASP A 217 -11.43 4.61 -8.93
C ASP A 217 -10.22 4.27 -8.05
N GLY A 218 -9.51 5.31 -7.63
CA GLY A 218 -8.25 5.22 -6.89
C GLY A 218 -8.43 5.13 -5.38
N VAL A 219 -9.55 5.61 -4.84
CA VAL A 219 -9.77 5.71 -3.39
C VAL A 219 -11.11 5.11 -2.97
N VAL A 220 -12.24 5.64 -3.47
CA VAL A 220 -13.57 5.28 -2.96
C VAL A 220 -13.94 3.83 -3.30
N ALA A 221 -13.73 3.41 -4.54
CA ALA A 221 -14.02 2.04 -4.96
C ALA A 221 -13.13 1.01 -4.24
N PRO A 222 -11.80 1.19 -4.16
CA PRO A 222 -10.92 0.31 -3.37
C PRO A 222 -11.34 0.18 -1.91
N VAL A 223 -11.65 1.32 -1.26
CA VAL A 223 -12.16 1.35 0.11
C VAL A 223 -13.45 0.54 0.24
N LEU A 224 -14.43 0.81 -0.62
CA LEU A 224 -15.74 0.15 -0.55
C LEU A 224 -15.61 -1.36 -0.74
N TRP A 225 -14.94 -1.79 -1.80
CA TRP A 225 -14.85 -3.21 -2.15
C TRP A 225 -13.95 -3.98 -1.20
N TYR A 226 -12.95 -3.33 -0.58
CA TYR A 226 -12.22 -3.92 0.54
C TYR A 226 -13.12 -4.11 1.77
N LEU A 227 -13.96 -3.13 2.12
CA LEU A 227 -14.86 -3.25 3.26
C LEU A 227 -15.93 -4.35 3.06
N VAL A 228 -16.43 -4.51 1.84
CA VAL A 228 -17.50 -5.49 1.54
C VAL A 228 -16.95 -6.89 1.36
N LEU A 229 -15.81 -7.06 0.67
CA LEU A 229 -15.32 -8.35 0.20
C LEU A 229 -13.86 -8.66 0.61
N GLY A 230 -13.22 -7.77 1.39
CA GLY A 230 -11.83 -7.91 1.84
C GLY A 230 -10.81 -7.81 0.71
N LEU A 231 -9.61 -8.37 0.93
CA LEU A 231 -8.55 -8.47 -0.08
C LEU A 231 -9.02 -9.06 -1.43
N PRO A 232 -9.84 -10.14 -1.49
CA PRO A 232 -10.35 -10.67 -2.76
C PRO A 232 -11.11 -9.63 -3.59
N GLY A 233 -11.99 -8.86 -2.95
CA GLY A 233 -12.74 -7.80 -3.61
C GLY A 233 -11.87 -6.67 -4.11
N LEU A 234 -10.91 -6.23 -3.29
CA LEU A 234 -9.95 -5.20 -3.67
C LEU A 234 -9.12 -5.61 -4.91
N PHE A 235 -8.64 -6.86 -4.93
CA PHE A 235 -7.87 -7.40 -6.06
C PHE A 235 -8.72 -7.53 -7.32
N ALA A 236 -9.96 -8.03 -7.19
CA ALA A 236 -10.90 -8.13 -8.29
C ALA A 236 -11.22 -6.76 -8.88
N LEU A 237 -11.55 -5.76 -8.03
CA LEU A 237 -11.81 -4.39 -8.47
C LEU A 237 -10.61 -3.80 -9.20
N LYS A 238 -9.42 -3.82 -8.59
CA LYS A 238 -8.23 -3.25 -9.25
C LYS A 238 -7.92 -3.93 -10.56
N THR A 239 -8.22 -5.22 -10.68
CA THR A 239 -8.11 -5.94 -11.95
C THR A 239 -9.11 -5.44 -12.98
N VAL A 240 -10.37 -5.21 -12.58
CA VAL A 240 -11.40 -4.63 -13.45
C VAL A 240 -10.98 -3.23 -13.93
N ASN A 241 -10.61 -2.31 -13.03
CA ASN A 241 -10.18 -0.96 -13.41
C ASN A 241 -8.96 -0.99 -14.35
N THR A 242 -8.00 -1.88 -14.08
CA THR A 242 -6.80 -2.02 -14.93
C THR A 242 -7.17 -2.50 -16.33
N MET A 243 -8.08 -3.47 -16.44
CA MET A 243 -8.55 -3.94 -17.75
C MET A 243 -9.30 -2.85 -18.50
N ASP A 244 -10.16 -2.08 -17.84
CA ASP A 244 -10.88 -0.99 -18.50
C ASP A 244 -9.92 0.09 -19.04
N SER A 245 -8.95 0.52 -18.22
CA SER A 245 -7.92 1.49 -18.65
C SER A 245 -7.06 0.99 -19.82
N MET A 246 -6.91 -0.32 -20.02
CA MET A 246 -6.07 -0.87 -21.09
C MET A 246 -6.83 -1.25 -22.35
N ILE A 247 -8.01 -1.86 -22.21
CA ILE A 247 -8.78 -2.42 -23.31
C ILE A 247 -10.23 -1.94 -23.33
N GLY A 248 -10.70 -1.18 -22.35
CA GLY A 248 -12.10 -0.71 -22.28
C GLY A 248 -12.42 0.45 -23.23
N HIS A 249 -11.41 1.21 -23.67
CA HIS A 249 -11.60 2.31 -24.61
C HIS A 249 -12.24 1.88 -25.93
N ARG A 250 -13.20 2.66 -26.42
CA ARG A 250 -13.92 2.41 -27.68
C ARG A 250 -13.09 2.77 -28.91
N THR A 251 -11.98 2.07 -29.11
CA THR A 251 -11.16 2.14 -30.32
C THR A 251 -11.60 1.08 -31.34
N GLU A 252 -11.20 1.21 -32.60
CA GLU A 252 -11.45 0.18 -33.62
C GLU A 252 -10.90 -1.20 -33.21
N ARG A 253 -9.75 -1.19 -32.51
CA ARG A 253 -9.10 -2.39 -31.98
C ARG A 253 -9.82 -2.97 -30.77
N HIS A 254 -10.46 -2.18 -29.93
CA HIS A 254 -10.96 -2.67 -28.64
C HIS A 254 -12.47 -2.65 -28.50
N ALA A 255 -13.22 -1.99 -29.39
CA ALA A 255 -14.68 -1.85 -29.30
C ALA A 255 -15.42 -3.18 -29.08
N ALA A 256 -15.00 -4.28 -29.72
CA ALA A 256 -15.59 -5.60 -29.52
C ALA A 256 -14.96 -6.39 -28.35
N PHE A 257 -13.62 -6.45 -28.30
CA PHE A 257 -12.89 -7.27 -27.33
C PHE A 257 -12.95 -6.68 -25.91
N GLY A 258 -12.84 -5.36 -25.80
CA GLY A 258 -12.87 -4.60 -24.56
C GLY A 258 -14.23 -4.42 -23.92
N ALA A 259 -15.32 -4.61 -24.67
CA ALA A 259 -16.66 -4.26 -24.20
C ALA A 259 -17.08 -5.00 -22.92
N ALA A 260 -16.59 -6.22 -22.68
CA ALA A 260 -16.84 -6.93 -21.43
C ALA A 260 -16.11 -6.29 -20.25
N ALA A 261 -14.86 -5.84 -20.42
CA ALA A 261 -14.10 -5.15 -19.38
C ALA A 261 -14.76 -3.83 -19.00
N ALA A 262 -15.13 -3.00 -19.99
CA ALA A 262 -15.80 -1.73 -19.76
C ALA A 262 -17.13 -1.88 -19.02
N ARG A 263 -17.95 -2.87 -19.40
CA ARG A 263 -19.23 -3.12 -18.72
C ARG A 263 -19.06 -3.64 -17.29
N LEU A 264 -18.01 -4.42 -17.04
CA LEU A 264 -17.71 -4.87 -15.68
C LEU A 264 -17.24 -3.71 -14.81
N ASP A 265 -16.46 -2.79 -15.37
CA ASP A 265 -16.03 -1.58 -14.69
C ASP A 265 -17.21 -0.66 -14.37
N ASP A 266 -18.03 -0.34 -15.37
CA ASP A 266 -19.27 0.44 -15.20
C ASP A 266 -20.14 -0.11 -14.05
N ALA A 267 -20.27 -1.44 -13.97
CA ALA A 267 -21.04 -2.11 -12.92
C ALA A 267 -20.36 -2.03 -11.54
N ALA A 268 -19.04 -2.26 -11.48
CA ALA A 268 -18.27 -2.21 -10.24
C ALA A 268 -18.17 -0.78 -9.67
N MET A 269 -18.19 0.22 -10.55
CA MET A 269 -18.08 1.64 -10.25
C MET A 269 -19.42 2.33 -9.99
N PHE A 270 -20.55 1.70 -10.32
CA PHE A 270 -21.89 2.31 -10.20
C PHE A 270 -22.18 2.89 -8.81
N VAL A 271 -21.89 2.13 -7.75
CA VAL A 271 -22.06 2.59 -6.36
C VAL A 271 -20.90 3.49 -5.92
N PRO A 272 -19.61 3.09 -6.07
CA PRO A 272 -18.49 3.95 -5.70
C PRO A 272 -18.51 5.34 -6.32
N ALA A 273 -18.85 5.49 -7.60
CA ALA A 273 -18.87 6.78 -8.28
C ALA A 273 -19.88 7.75 -7.66
N ARG A 274 -21.05 7.24 -7.24
CA ARG A 274 -22.08 8.04 -6.54
C ARG A 274 -21.64 8.42 -5.14
N LEU A 275 -21.01 7.50 -4.43
CA LEU A 275 -20.42 7.78 -3.12
C LEU A 275 -19.31 8.83 -3.22
N ALA A 276 -18.45 8.73 -4.24
CA ALA A 276 -17.40 9.70 -4.51
C ALA A 276 -17.97 11.09 -4.79
N ALA A 277 -18.99 11.19 -5.64
CA ALA A 277 -19.69 12.45 -5.90
C ALA A 277 -20.29 13.05 -4.61
N LEU A 278 -20.97 12.23 -3.79
CA LEU A 278 -21.51 12.67 -2.50
C LEU A 278 -20.40 13.17 -1.56
N LEU A 279 -19.29 12.43 -1.45
CA LEU A 279 -18.15 12.80 -0.61
C LEU A 279 -17.52 14.12 -1.07
N ILE A 280 -17.43 14.35 -2.39
CA ILE A 280 -16.93 15.62 -2.94
C ILE A 280 -17.89 16.78 -2.58
N VAL A 281 -19.20 16.59 -2.71
CA VAL A 281 -20.21 17.61 -2.33
C VAL A 281 -20.13 17.94 -0.84
N LEU A 282 -20.00 16.91 0.00
CA LEU A 282 -19.86 17.10 1.45
C LEU A 282 -18.53 17.79 1.80
N ALA A 283 -17.44 17.41 1.14
CA ALA A 283 -16.14 18.05 1.35
C ALA A 283 -16.18 19.55 1.01
N ALA A 284 -16.94 19.95 -0.02
CA ALA A 284 -17.09 21.35 -0.41
C ALA A 284 -17.71 22.23 0.70
N LEU A 285 -18.46 21.66 1.66
CA LEU A 285 -18.99 22.40 2.82
C LEU A 285 -17.89 22.87 3.78
N PHE A 286 -16.74 22.20 3.75
CA PHE A 286 -15.60 22.49 4.64
C PHE A 286 -14.48 23.26 3.94
N VAL A 287 -14.60 23.51 2.63
CA VAL A 287 -13.63 24.27 1.85
C VAL A 287 -14.00 25.75 1.84
N PRO A 288 -13.11 26.67 2.26
CA PRO A 288 -13.37 28.11 2.18
C PRO A 288 -13.74 28.54 0.75
N GLY A 289 -14.92 29.13 0.59
CA GLY A 289 -15.46 29.55 -0.72
C GLY A 289 -16.25 28.49 -1.48
N GLY A 290 -16.35 27.25 -0.98
CA GLY A 290 -17.21 26.21 -1.54
C GLY A 290 -18.69 26.56 -1.42
N ARG A 291 -19.43 26.48 -2.53
CA ARG A 291 -20.90 26.65 -2.57
C ARG A 291 -21.54 25.44 -3.25
N PRO A 292 -21.70 24.30 -2.54
CA PRO A 292 -22.17 23.06 -3.15
C PRO A 292 -23.58 23.12 -3.74
N TRP A 293 -24.39 24.10 -3.32
CA TRP A 293 -25.75 24.35 -3.81
C TRP A 293 -25.84 25.40 -4.94
N ALA A 294 -24.72 25.96 -5.39
CA ALA A 294 -24.70 27.02 -6.40
C ALA A 294 -24.38 26.52 -7.82
N ALA A 295 -24.28 25.19 -8.01
CA ALA A 295 -24.01 24.54 -9.29
C ALA A 295 -25.29 24.24 -10.08
#